data_AF-B7FTG9-F1
#
_entry.id   AF-B7FTG9-F1
#
_cell.length_a   1.000
_cell.length_b   1.000
_cell.length_c   1.000
_cell.angle_alpha   90.00
_cell.angle_beta   90.00
_cell.angle_gamma   90.00
#
_symmetry.space_group_name_H-M   'P 1'
#
loop_
_entity.id
_entity.type
_entity.pdbx_description
1 polymer ?
#
loop_
_entity_poly.entity_id
_entity_poly.type
_entity_poly.pdbx_seq_one_letter_code
_entity_poly.pdbx_strand_id
1 'polypeptide(L)'
;MNLLSLLATIAAFVVLPNAHALKPSKCGLLLTQPCLSTTDKRYDANFPNSFVMQNLSWKQYEGLWKVTATNFEGDGIPAQPQPHVPALNYQLLPYTRSEAVAFYNHTLDGSRMMTYGYYFYRPAPSSFCNQTFEPPFQNVIGSGFCGVNGFVSGKAHYGTTTNEKEGDLELFRSVESGALGRDVIDFDPPAKGSWIDSSTLWGSTTIDGVFSQTHSYVFLNNDTAFVSLSVIDLITSSRQANYVAKMTRMDDTEWIAAVEQTYNDYNILEEDKIPVPFEDFSMDPEWYPAEKEWCGGVGSDPACVESPFQEPDAKLKTGPLVGFVILGLALFCVPMYGLYRYQLGQQVRRIKTCFIQGIAKNINIAPTPGALTHEKLLEEFQHMDRDNGGTIEKAELKQWMDEGKVGKISDSDFNVLWSALDIDGSGSIDFVEFCTFLSGCGEAFDEVYNHQQTMSKEQKLKFASQRFSTRSLPNNVCISNDIEDNA
;
A
#
# COMPACT_ATOMS: atom_id res chain seq x y z
N MET A 1 31.33 16.62 31.34
CA MET A 1 30.40 15.59 30.81
C MET A 1 31.14 14.81 29.74
N ASN A 2 31.50 13.56 30.04
CA ASN A 2 32.34 12.75 29.14
C ASN A 2 31.64 12.48 27.81
N LEU A 3 32.39 12.53 26.71
CA LEU A 3 31.94 12.27 25.33
C LEU A 3 31.16 10.95 25.18
N LEU A 4 31.46 9.97 26.05
CA LEU A 4 30.76 8.69 26.16
C LEU A 4 29.33 8.81 26.70
N SER A 5 29.05 9.80 27.56
CA SER A 5 27.71 10.07 28.08
C SER A 5 26.79 10.66 27.01
N LEU A 6 27.31 11.46 26.08
CA LEU A 6 26.51 12.04 25.00
C LEU A 6 26.19 10.99 23.92
N LEU A 7 27.14 10.10 23.63
CA LEU A 7 26.93 8.93 22.77
C LEU A 7 25.94 7.94 23.38
N ALA A 8 25.92 7.78 24.71
CA ALA A 8 24.94 6.95 25.39
C ALA A 8 23.52 7.55 25.33
N THR A 9 23.35 8.87 25.40
CA THR A 9 22.03 9.51 25.22
C THR A 9 21.54 9.44 23.77
N ILE A 10 22.45 9.50 22.79
CA ILE A 10 22.11 9.30 21.38
C ILE A 10 21.77 7.83 21.09
N ALA A 11 22.49 6.88 21.71
CA ALA A 11 22.15 5.47 21.63
C ALA A 11 20.81 5.15 22.31
N ALA A 12 20.48 5.81 23.42
CA ALA A 12 19.20 5.65 24.11
C ALA A 12 17.99 6.20 23.32
N PHE A 13 18.18 7.23 22.49
CA PHE A 13 17.15 7.69 21.54
C PHE A 13 17.01 6.79 20.30
N VAL A 14 17.93 5.85 20.08
CA VAL A 14 17.88 4.82 19.03
C VAL A 14 17.40 3.47 19.58
N VAL A 15 17.16 3.34 20.89
CA VAL A 15 16.47 2.18 21.47
C VAL A 15 14.98 2.31 21.20
N LEU A 16 14.57 1.66 20.11
CA LEU A 16 13.23 1.15 19.79
C LEU A 16 12.22 1.23 20.96
N PRO A 17 11.08 1.94 20.80
CA PRO A 17 9.94 1.68 21.65
C PRO A 17 9.46 0.24 21.36
N ASN A 18 9.60 -0.64 22.35
CA ASN A 18 8.90 -1.91 22.52
C ASN A 18 8.25 -2.48 21.24
N ALA A 19 9.04 -3.22 20.45
CA ALA A 19 8.61 -3.91 19.23
C ALA A 19 7.74 -5.16 19.51
N HIS A 20 6.82 -5.09 20.47
CA HIS A 20 5.81 -6.13 20.73
C HIS A 20 4.37 -5.61 20.89
N ALA A 21 4.10 -4.35 20.54
CA ALA A 21 2.72 -3.80 20.55
C ALA A 21 2.30 -3.13 19.23
N LEU A 22 2.91 -3.50 18.11
CA LEU A 22 2.38 -3.18 16.78
C LEU A 22 2.16 -4.49 16.03
N LYS A 23 0.94 -5.04 16.15
CA LYS A 23 0.40 -5.87 15.07
C LYS A 23 0.57 -5.06 13.77
N PRO A 24 1.15 -5.63 12.71
CA PRO A 24 1.32 -4.93 11.45
C PRO A 24 -0.05 -4.83 10.79
N SER A 25 -0.79 -3.79 11.14
CA SER A 25 -2.02 -3.42 10.46
C SER A 25 -1.90 -1.96 10.05
N LYS A 26 -2.05 -1.74 8.74
CA LYS A 26 -2.20 -0.45 8.03
C LYS A 26 -0.88 0.12 7.48
N CYS A 27 -0.69 -0.13 6.20
CA CYS A 27 0.40 0.35 5.36
C CYS A 27 0.25 1.85 5.00
N GLY A 28 1.40 2.53 4.82
CA GLY A 28 1.54 3.85 4.16
C GLY A 28 1.70 5.09 5.06
N LEU A 29 2.93 5.52 5.36
CA LEU A 29 3.25 6.89 5.82
C LEU A 29 3.40 7.86 4.62
N LEU A 30 3.45 9.18 4.86
CA LEU A 30 3.59 10.26 3.84
C LEU A 30 4.74 10.06 2.82
N LEU A 31 5.67 9.15 3.09
CA LEU A 31 6.86 8.82 2.29
C LEU A 31 6.77 7.47 1.55
N THR A 32 5.71 6.69 1.78
CA THR A 32 5.49 5.35 1.19
C THR A 32 4.10 5.30 0.58
N GLN A 33 3.99 4.96 -0.71
CA GLN A 33 2.69 4.71 -1.33
C GLN A 33 2.03 3.42 -0.77
N PRO A 34 0.68 3.32 -0.83
CA PRO A 34 -0.07 2.26 -0.15
C PRO A 34 0.31 0.89 -0.67
N CYS A 35 0.51 -0.07 0.24
CA CYS A 35 0.67 -1.48 -0.12
C CYS A 35 -0.68 -2.02 -0.58
N LEU A 36 -0.90 -2.06 -1.89
CA LEU A 36 -2.14 -2.60 -2.46
C LEU A 36 -2.14 -4.15 -2.44
N SER A 37 -0.99 -4.83 -2.45
CA SER A 37 -0.98 -6.29 -2.63
C SER A 37 -1.34 -7.15 -1.44
N THR A 38 -1.11 -6.71 -0.20
CA THR A 38 -1.31 -7.58 0.96
C THR A 38 -2.71 -7.52 1.55
N THR A 39 -3.50 -6.50 1.20
CA THR A 39 -4.86 -6.33 1.72
C THR A 39 -5.95 -6.38 0.66
N ASP A 40 -5.63 -6.06 -0.60
CA ASP A 40 -6.60 -6.10 -1.69
C ASP A 40 -6.49 -7.43 -2.42
N LYS A 41 -7.55 -8.23 -2.28
CA LYS A 41 -7.68 -9.58 -2.84
C LYS A 41 -7.45 -9.65 -4.35
N ARG A 42 -7.67 -8.55 -5.09
CA ARG A 42 -7.46 -8.49 -6.55
C ARG A 42 -6.02 -8.77 -6.97
N TYR A 43 -5.05 -8.45 -6.11
CA TYR A 43 -3.63 -8.69 -6.35
C TYR A 43 -3.11 -9.95 -5.66
N ASP A 44 -3.91 -10.60 -4.82
CA ASP A 44 -3.50 -11.83 -4.12
C ASP A 44 -3.60 -13.04 -5.07
N ALA A 45 -2.47 -13.51 -5.56
CA ALA A 45 -2.39 -14.68 -6.44
C ALA A 45 -2.89 -15.98 -5.78
N ASN A 46 -2.92 -16.07 -4.45
CA ASN A 46 -3.40 -17.25 -3.73
C ASN A 46 -4.91 -17.22 -3.45
N PHE A 47 -5.55 -16.05 -3.60
CA PHE A 47 -6.99 -15.95 -3.38
C PHE A 47 -7.73 -16.71 -4.50
N PRO A 48 -8.66 -17.62 -4.15
CA PRO A 48 -9.27 -18.54 -5.11
C PRO A 48 -10.16 -17.82 -6.13
N ASN A 49 -10.13 -18.31 -7.36
CA ASN A 49 -11.03 -17.85 -8.42
C ASN A 49 -12.40 -18.53 -8.38
N SER A 50 -12.65 -19.50 -7.48
CA SER A 50 -13.90 -20.26 -7.51
C SER A 50 -15.11 -19.48 -6.98
N PHE A 51 -16.25 -19.55 -7.66
CA PHE A 51 -17.53 -18.91 -7.25
C PHE A 51 -17.84 -19.11 -5.78
N VAL A 52 -17.90 -20.38 -5.35
CA VAL A 52 -18.27 -20.78 -3.99
C VAL A 52 -17.25 -20.32 -2.95
N MET A 53 -15.97 -20.28 -3.32
CA MET A 53 -14.89 -19.84 -2.43
C MET A 53 -14.84 -18.31 -2.29
N GLN A 54 -15.20 -17.58 -3.34
CA GLN A 54 -15.32 -16.12 -3.30
C GLN A 54 -16.59 -15.69 -2.53
N ASN A 55 -17.70 -16.39 -2.71
CA ASN A 55 -18.96 -16.14 -2.00
C ASN A 55 -19.77 -17.45 -1.79
N LEU A 56 -19.94 -17.84 -0.52
CA LEU A 56 -20.62 -19.09 -0.14
C LEU A 56 -22.10 -19.15 -0.56
N SER A 57 -22.73 -18.01 -0.85
CA SER A 57 -24.14 -17.94 -1.26
C SER A 57 -24.39 -18.67 -2.58
N TRP A 58 -23.37 -18.78 -3.44
CA TRP A 58 -23.42 -19.55 -4.69
C TRP A 58 -23.80 -21.02 -4.51
N LYS A 59 -23.55 -21.63 -3.33
CA LYS A 59 -24.02 -23.00 -3.04
C LYS A 59 -25.53 -23.15 -3.13
N GLN A 60 -26.27 -22.09 -2.86
CA GLN A 60 -27.73 -22.10 -2.96
C GLN A 60 -28.19 -22.06 -4.42
N TYR A 61 -27.38 -21.53 -5.34
CA TYR A 61 -27.72 -21.45 -6.76
C TYR A 61 -27.57 -22.79 -7.48
N GLU A 62 -26.53 -23.56 -7.14
CA GLU A 62 -26.22 -24.87 -7.71
C GLU A 62 -27.34 -25.89 -7.51
N GLY A 63 -27.48 -26.84 -8.43
CA GLY A 63 -28.35 -28.03 -8.35
C GLY A 63 -29.47 -28.08 -9.37
N LEU A 64 -30.34 -29.08 -9.20
CA LEU A 64 -31.47 -29.35 -10.09
C LEU A 64 -32.73 -28.66 -9.60
N TRP A 65 -33.39 -27.92 -10.49
CA TRP A 65 -34.54 -27.10 -10.17
C TRP A 65 -35.69 -27.36 -11.14
N LYS A 66 -36.90 -27.45 -10.60
CA LYS A 66 -38.14 -27.25 -11.36
C LYS A 66 -38.62 -25.82 -11.18
N VAL A 67 -38.94 -25.19 -12.29
CA VAL A 67 -39.37 -23.80 -12.35
C VAL A 67 -40.77 -23.74 -12.93
N THR A 68 -41.68 -23.10 -12.21
CA THR A 68 -43.04 -22.81 -12.70
C THR A 68 -43.19 -21.30 -12.77
N ALA A 69 -43.34 -20.80 -14.00
CA ALA A 69 -43.36 -19.37 -14.29
C ALA A 69 -44.74 -18.93 -14.75
N THR A 70 -45.14 -17.73 -14.33
CA THR A 70 -46.25 -16.98 -14.91
C THR A 70 -45.66 -15.81 -15.69
N ASN A 71 -45.94 -15.77 -16.99
CA ASN A 71 -45.43 -14.74 -17.89
C ASN A 71 -46.52 -13.71 -18.18
N PHE A 72 -46.10 -12.46 -18.30
CA PHE A 72 -46.92 -11.30 -18.59
C PHE A 72 -46.30 -10.52 -19.74
N GLU A 73 -47.15 -9.92 -20.57
CA GLU A 73 -46.73 -8.88 -21.51
C GLU A 73 -46.42 -7.58 -20.74
N GLY A 74 -45.89 -6.57 -21.44
CA GLY A 74 -45.46 -5.30 -20.85
C GLY A 74 -46.53 -4.47 -20.13
N ASP A 75 -47.80 -4.76 -20.37
CA ASP A 75 -48.97 -4.12 -19.77
C ASP A 75 -49.54 -4.89 -18.56
N GLY A 76 -48.90 -6.00 -18.18
CA GLY A 76 -49.33 -6.85 -17.06
C GLY A 76 -50.43 -7.84 -17.43
N ILE A 77 -50.80 -7.96 -18.71
CA ILE A 77 -51.72 -9.00 -19.19
C ILE A 77 -50.95 -10.32 -19.28
N PRO A 78 -51.53 -11.48 -18.90
CA PRO A 78 -50.90 -12.77 -19.08
C PRO A 78 -50.45 -12.98 -20.54
N ALA A 79 -49.23 -13.48 -20.72
CA ALA A 79 -48.63 -13.62 -22.04
C ALA A 79 -49.48 -14.50 -22.96
N GLN A 80 -49.73 -14.02 -24.17
CA GLN A 80 -50.58 -14.70 -25.15
C GLN A 80 -49.74 -15.45 -26.19
N PRO A 81 -50.25 -16.57 -26.76
CA PRO A 81 -49.60 -17.22 -27.89
C PRO A 81 -49.42 -16.26 -29.06
N GLN A 82 -48.29 -16.39 -29.77
CA GLN A 82 -47.97 -15.57 -30.93
C GLN A 82 -47.73 -16.46 -32.15
N PRO A 83 -48.16 -16.06 -33.36
CA PRO A 83 -47.87 -16.86 -34.53
C PRO A 83 -46.37 -16.96 -34.75
N HIS A 84 -45.91 -18.19 -34.99
CA HIS A 84 -44.52 -18.47 -35.32
C HIS A 84 -44.15 -17.85 -36.66
N VAL A 85 -42.93 -17.34 -36.73
CA VAL A 85 -42.29 -16.93 -37.97
C VAL A 85 -40.98 -17.71 -38.07
N PRO A 86 -40.82 -18.61 -39.06
CA PRO A 86 -39.63 -19.45 -39.17
C PRO A 86 -38.32 -18.67 -39.20
N ALA A 87 -38.33 -17.45 -39.77
CA ALA A 87 -37.15 -16.59 -39.81
C ALA A 87 -36.70 -16.03 -38.45
N LEU A 88 -37.53 -16.14 -37.41
CA LEU A 88 -37.27 -15.59 -36.08
C LEU A 88 -37.05 -16.67 -35.00
N ASN A 89 -36.92 -17.94 -35.39
CA ASN A 89 -36.69 -19.08 -34.50
C ASN A 89 -37.57 -19.03 -33.23
N TYR A 90 -36.95 -18.89 -32.06
CA TYR A 90 -37.59 -19.00 -30.74
C TYR A 90 -38.30 -17.72 -30.26
N GLN A 91 -38.31 -16.63 -31.04
CA GLN A 91 -38.86 -15.35 -30.57
C GLN A 91 -40.39 -15.30 -30.50
N LEU A 92 -41.07 -15.92 -31.47
CA LEU A 92 -42.53 -15.96 -31.55
C LEU A 92 -43.01 -17.40 -31.48
N LEU A 93 -43.64 -17.73 -30.35
CA LEU A 93 -44.02 -19.10 -30.01
C LEU A 93 -45.55 -19.27 -30.03
N PRO A 94 -46.08 -20.18 -30.88
CA PRO A 94 -47.51 -20.42 -31.05
C PRO A 94 -48.02 -21.43 -30.02
N TYR A 95 -47.65 -21.21 -28.76
CA TYR A 95 -47.94 -22.09 -27.64
C TYR A 95 -48.47 -21.29 -26.46
N THR A 96 -49.00 -21.97 -25.44
CA THR A 96 -49.44 -21.27 -24.23
C THR A 96 -48.23 -20.61 -23.55
N ARG A 97 -48.22 -19.27 -23.54
CA ARG A 97 -47.12 -18.47 -22.99
C ARG A 97 -47.38 -17.97 -21.57
N SER A 98 -48.64 -17.87 -21.12
CA SER A 98 -48.98 -17.34 -19.79
C SER A 98 -48.41 -18.18 -18.64
N GLU A 99 -48.24 -19.47 -18.84
CA GLU A 99 -47.63 -20.41 -17.91
C GLU A 99 -46.52 -21.17 -18.64
N ALA A 100 -45.34 -21.24 -18.03
CA ALA A 100 -44.23 -22.05 -18.54
C ALA A 100 -43.68 -22.93 -17.42
N VAL A 101 -43.25 -24.13 -17.78
CA VAL A 101 -42.53 -25.03 -16.88
C VAL A 101 -41.13 -25.19 -17.44
N ALA A 102 -40.12 -24.98 -16.61
CA ALA A 102 -38.74 -25.22 -16.98
C ALA A 102 -38.04 -26.11 -15.96
N PHE A 103 -36.98 -26.78 -16.40
CA PHE A 103 -36.17 -27.65 -15.56
C PHE A 103 -34.72 -27.25 -15.74
N TYR A 104 -34.09 -26.73 -14.69
CA TYR A 104 -32.71 -26.29 -14.72
C TYR A 104 -31.77 -27.27 -14.03
N ASN A 105 -30.56 -27.36 -14.56
CA ASN A 105 -29.38 -27.89 -13.91
C ASN A 105 -28.36 -26.74 -13.83
N HIS A 106 -28.11 -26.26 -12.62
CA HIS A 106 -27.13 -25.22 -12.36
C HIS A 106 -25.85 -25.87 -11.83
N THR A 107 -24.75 -25.73 -12.56
CA THR A 107 -23.46 -26.33 -12.21
C THR A 107 -22.42 -25.22 -12.05
N LEU A 108 -21.65 -25.29 -10.96
CA LEU A 108 -20.53 -24.39 -10.71
C LEU A 108 -19.24 -25.21 -10.60
N ASP A 109 -18.31 -25.00 -11.51
CA ASP A 109 -17.00 -25.67 -11.48
C ASP A 109 -15.89 -24.63 -11.45
N GLY A 110 -15.21 -24.53 -10.30
CA GLY A 110 -14.20 -23.50 -10.08
C GLY A 110 -14.76 -22.10 -10.34
N SER A 111 -14.17 -21.40 -11.30
CA SER A 111 -14.54 -20.06 -11.76
C SER A 111 -15.63 -20.06 -12.85
N ARG A 112 -16.12 -21.22 -13.28
CA ARG A 112 -17.09 -21.37 -14.38
C ARG A 112 -18.49 -21.70 -13.85
N MET A 113 -19.50 -21.08 -14.45
CA MET A 113 -20.92 -21.35 -14.25
C MET A 113 -21.48 -21.88 -15.56
N MET A 114 -22.16 -23.01 -15.48
CA MET A 114 -22.92 -23.59 -16.58
C MET A 114 -24.32 -23.83 -16.08
N THR A 115 -25.32 -23.32 -16.80
CA THR A 115 -26.71 -23.67 -16.53
C THR A 115 -27.30 -24.30 -17.77
N TYR A 116 -28.04 -25.39 -17.59
CA TYR A 116 -28.74 -26.10 -18.65
C TYR A 116 -30.21 -26.17 -18.31
N GLY A 117 -31.09 -25.95 -19.28
CA GLY A 117 -32.51 -25.81 -19.04
C GLY A 117 -33.37 -26.40 -20.14
N TYR A 118 -34.38 -27.19 -19.77
CA TYR A 118 -35.52 -27.49 -20.65
C TYR A 118 -36.63 -26.48 -20.39
N TYR A 119 -37.19 -25.91 -21.45
CA TYR A 119 -38.29 -24.95 -21.41
C TYR A 119 -39.50 -25.55 -22.12
N PHE A 120 -40.50 -25.95 -21.35
CA PHE A 120 -41.70 -26.60 -21.85
C PHE A 120 -42.86 -25.63 -22.01
N TYR A 121 -43.49 -25.69 -23.17
CA TYR A 121 -44.67 -24.93 -23.53
C TYR A 121 -45.84 -25.87 -23.84
N ARG A 122 -46.99 -25.60 -23.23
CA ARG A 122 -48.22 -26.38 -23.47
C ARG A 122 -48.78 -26.08 -24.86
N PRO A 123 -49.56 -27.01 -25.45
CA PRO A 123 -50.31 -26.74 -26.66
C PRO A 123 -51.10 -25.42 -26.57
N ALA A 124 -51.23 -24.72 -27.69
CA ALA A 124 -52.00 -23.48 -27.74
C ALA A 124 -53.50 -23.71 -27.47
N PRO A 125 -54.22 -22.73 -26.91
CA PRO A 125 -55.66 -22.82 -26.74
C PRO A 125 -56.38 -22.86 -28.11
N SER A 126 -57.54 -23.52 -28.14
CA SER A 126 -58.36 -23.64 -29.36
C SER A 126 -58.75 -22.28 -29.96
N SER A 127 -58.90 -21.25 -29.14
CA SER A 127 -59.16 -19.87 -29.58
C SER A 127 -58.03 -19.27 -30.42
N PHE A 128 -56.79 -19.70 -30.23
CA PHE A 128 -55.65 -19.32 -31.06
C PHE A 128 -55.58 -20.18 -32.32
N CYS A 129 -55.75 -21.50 -32.18
CA CYS A 129 -55.66 -22.43 -33.30
C CYS A 129 -56.74 -22.23 -34.37
N ASN A 130 -57.90 -21.71 -33.99
CA ASN A 130 -59.00 -21.41 -34.91
C ASN A 130 -58.80 -20.11 -35.72
N GLN A 131 -57.73 -19.34 -35.44
CA GLN A 131 -57.41 -18.13 -36.19
C GLN A 131 -56.74 -18.49 -37.52
N THR A 132 -56.97 -17.66 -38.54
CA THR A 132 -56.32 -17.77 -39.84
C THR A 132 -55.10 -16.89 -39.90
N PHE A 133 -53.96 -17.46 -40.30
CA PHE A 133 -52.68 -16.76 -40.43
C PHE A 133 -52.24 -16.75 -41.88
N GLU A 134 -51.88 -15.58 -42.41
CA GLU A 134 -51.30 -15.44 -43.74
C GLU A 134 -49.80 -15.78 -43.71
N PRO A 135 -49.22 -16.35 -44.78
CA PRO A 135 -47.77 -16.58 -44.82
C PRO A 135 -46.96 -15.29 -44.57
N PRO A 136 -45.85 -15.34 -43.79
CA PRO A 136 -45.14 -16.53 -43.30
C PRO A 136 -45.58 -17.01 -41.91
N PHE A 137 -46.69 -16.51 -41.37
CA PHE A 137 -47.13 -16.81 -40.01
C PHE A 137 -47.70 -18.24 -39.89
N GLN A 138 -47.25 -18.97 -38.86
CA GLN A 138 -47.65 -20.35 -38.58
C GLN A 138 -48.19 -20.49 -37.16
N ASN A 139 -49.17 -21.36 -36.96
CA ASN A 139 -49.78 -21.62 -35.64
C ASN A 139 -49.19 -22.84 -34.92
N VAL A 140 -48.15 -23.44 -35.48
CA VAL A 140 -47.42 -24.57 -34.91
C VAL A 140 -46.00 -24.56 -35.46
N ILE A 141 -45.06 -25.12 -34.69
CA ILE A 141 -43.68 -25.33 -35.12
C ILE A 141 -43.53 -26.76 -35.61
N GLY A 142 -42.80 -26.95 -36.72
CA GLY A 142 -42.50 -28.28 -37.25
C GLY A 142 -43.71 -29.01 -37.81
N SER A 143 -43.81 -30.31 -37.55
CA SER A 143 -44.84 -31.21 -38.09
C SER A 143 -46.06 -31.40 -37.18
N GLY A 144 -46.08 -30.76 -36.02
CA GLY A 144 -47.13 -30.92 -35.01
C GLY A 144 -48.47 -30.28 -35.38
N PHE A 145 -49.46 -30.46 -34.50
CA PHE A 145 -50.78 -29.86 -34.64
C PHE A 145 -51.07 -28.85 -33.52
N CYS A 146 -51.52 -27.65 -33.91
CA CYS A 146 -51.93 -26.61 -32.97
C CYS A 146 -53.00 -27.13 -32.00
N GLY A 147 -52.78 -26.90 -30.70
CA GLY A 147 -53.70 -27.31 -29.63
C GLY A 147 -53.66 -28.79 -29.28
N VAL A 148 -52.79 -29.57 -29.94
CA VAL A 148 -52.57 -30.98 -29.66
C VAL A 148 -51.16 -31.22 -29.13
N ASN A 149 -50.14 -30.68 -29.80
CA ASN A 149 -48.74 -30.84 -29.42
C ASN A 149 -48.21 -29.58 -28.73
N GLY A 150 -47.46 -29.78 -27.66
CA GLY A 150 -46.67 -28.73 -27.02
C GLY A 150 -45.32 -28.54 -27.73
N PHE A 151 -44.43 -27.81 -27.07
CA PHE A 151 -43.07 -27.58 -27.55
C PHE A 151 -42.06 -27.57 -26.41
N VAL A 152 -40.82 -27.92 -26.73
CA VAL A 152 -39.69 -27.79 -25.81
C VAL A 152 -38.54 -27.06 -26.51
N SER A 153 -37.84 -26.20 -25.77
CA SER A 153 -36.50 -25.73 -26.16
C SER A 153 -35.49 -25.97 -25.05
N GLY A 154 -34.25 -26.21 -25.44
CA GLY A 154 -33.11 -26.32 -24.54
C GLY A 154 -32.38 -24.98 -24.51
N LYS A 155 -32.02 -24.48 -23.33
CA LYS A 155 -31.11 -23.33 -23.21
C LYS A 155 -29.93 -23.67 -22.32
N ALA A 156 -28.77 -23.15 -22.70
CA ALA A 156 -27.57 -23.19 -21.90
C ALA A 156 -27.04 -21.77 -21.68
N HIS A 157 -26.62 -21.45 -20.46
CA HIS A 157 -25.94 -20.20 -20.16
C HIS A 157 -24.54 -20.47 -19.59
N TYR A 158 -23.56 -19.70 -20.05
CA TYR A 158 -22.16 -19.82 -19.67
C TYR A 158 -21.62 -18.51 -19.14
N GLY A 159 -21.00 -18.58 -17.97
CA GLY A 159 -20.43 -17.42 -17.32
C GLY A 159 -19.25 -17.75 -16.42
N THR A 160 -18.51 -16.73 -16.03
CA THR A 160 -17.30 -16.84 -15.20
C THR A 160 -17.38 -15.94 -13.99
N THR A 161 -16.59 -16.23 -12.96
CA THR A 161 -16.32 -15.23 -11.92
C THR A 161 -15.52 -14.07 -12.50
N THR A 162 -15.60 -12.90 -11.88
CA THR A 162 -14.80 -11.75 -12.30
C THR A 162 -13.36 -11.75 -11.72
N ASN A 163 -12.50 -10.90 -12.28
CA ASN A 163 -11.13 -10.70 -11.80
C ASN A 163 -11.04 -9.85 -10.51
N GLU A 164 -12.13 -9.22 -10.09
CA GLU A 164 -12.25 -8.47 -8.84
C GLU A 164 -12.25 -9.37 -7.60
N LYS A 165 -12.47 -10.67 -7.79
CA LYS A 165 -12.50 -11.69 -6.73
C LYS A 165 -13.62 -11.45 -5.70
N GLU A 166 -14.75 -10.90 -6.14
CA GLU A 166 -15.93 -10.57 -5.32
C GLU A 166 -17.02 -11.63 -5.31
N GLY A 167 -16.90 -12.65 -6.15
CA GLY A 167 -17.94 -13.65 -6.38
C GLY A 167 -19.03 -13.16 -7.33
N ASP A 168 -18.75 -12.12 -8.10
CA ASP A 168 -19.65 -11.64 -9.14
C ASP A 168 -19.54 -12.52 -10.40
N LEU A 169 -20.65 -12.63 -11.12
CA LEU A 169 -20.84 -13.38 -12.34
C LEU A 169 -20.73 -12.47 -13.56
N GLU A 170 -19.96 -12.90 -14.55
CA GLU A 170 -19.98 -12.43 -15.93
C GLU A 170 -20.52 -13.54 -16.83
N LEU A 171 -21.79 -13.41 -17.22
CA LEU A 171 -22.42 -14.30 -18.18
C LEU A 171 -22.11 -13.79 -19.60
N PHE A 172 -21.31 -14.57 -20.34
CA PHE A 172 -20.80 -14.15 -21.65
C PHE A 172 -21.51 -14.84 -22.82
N ARG A 173 -22.18 -15.98 -22.61
CA ARG A 173 -22.86 -16.71 -23.69
C ARG A 173 -24.17 -17.34 -23.26
N SER A 174 -25.13 -17.30 -24.16
CA SER A 174 -26.37 -18.08 -24.14
C SER A 174 -26.50 -18.88 -25.42
N VAL A 175 -26.88 -20.14 -25.31
CA VAL A 175 -27.20 -21.01 -26.46
C VAL A 175 -28.62 -21.52 -26.29
N GLU A 176 -29.45 -21.36 -27.31
CA GLU A 176 -30.79 -21.96 -27.36
C GLU A 176 -30.85 -22.93 -28.54
N SER A 177 -31.36 -24.14 -28.33
CA SER A 177 -31.48 -25.14 -29.38
C SER A 177 -32.59 -26.16 -29.08
N GLY A 178 -33.00 -26.88 -30.11
CA GLY A 178 -34.23 -27.66 -30.17
C GLY A 178 -34.68 -27.84 -31.62
N ALA A 179 -35.98 -28.03 -31.85
CA ALA A 179 -36.50 -28.34 -33.19
C ALA A 179 -36.31 -27.23 -34.25
N LEU A 180 -36.06 -25.98 -33.82
CA LEU A 180 -35.83 -24.83 -34.71
C LEU A 180 -34.36 -24.63 -35.07
N GLY A 181 -33.49 -25.57 -34.69
CA GLY A 181 -32.04 -25.40 -34.81
C GLY A 181 -31.47 -24.53 -33.69
N ARG A 182 -30.26 -24.03 -33.92
CA ARG A 182 -29.42 -23.40 -32.89
C ARG A 182 -29.38 -21.88 -33.03
N ASP A 183 -29.51 -21.20 -31.90
CA ASP A 183 -29.29 -19.77 -31.74
C ASP A 183 -28.23 -19.53 -30.65
N VAL A 184 -27.28 -18.62 -30.91
CA VAL A 184 -26.17 -18.32 -30.01
C VAL A 184 -26.10 -16.82 -29.82
N ILE A 185 -26.14 -16.39 -28.56
CA ILE A 185 -26.02 -15.00 -28.16
C ILE A 185 -24.76 -14.87 -27.32
N ASP A 186 -23.78 -14.17 -27.87
CA ASP A 186 -22.59 -13.73 -27.15
C ASP A 186 -22.87 -12.33 -26.60
N PHE A 187 -22.75 -12.18 -25.28
CA PHE A 187 -23.02 -10.92 -24.58
C PHE A 187 -21.76 -10.05 -24.58
N ASP A 188 -21.84 -8.91 -25.28
CA ASP A 188 -20.81 -7.85 -25.24
C ASP A 188 -21.48 -6.49 -25.01
N PRO A 189 -21.34 -5.88 -23.80
CA PRO A 189 -20.61 -6.40 -22.66
C PRO A 189 -21.28 -7.64 -22.01
N PRO A 190 -20.55 -8.47 -21.26
CA PRO A 190 -21.12 -9.61 -20.54
C PRO A 190 -22.25 -9.18 -19.60
N ALA A 191 -23.29 -10.02 -19.50
CA ALA A 191 -24.32 -9.85 -18.50
C ALA A 191 -23.74 -10.02 -17.09
N LYS A 192 -24.20 -9.20 -16.15
CA LYS A 192 -23.63 -9.12 -14.80
C LYS A 192 -24.57 -9.75 -13.80
N GLY A 193 -24.03 -10.48 -12.83
CA GLY A 193 -24.78 -11.00 -11.68
C GLY A 193 -23.99 -10.78 -10.39
N SER A 194 -24.63 -10.24 -9.36
CA SER A 194 -24.00 -9.99 -8.07
C SER A 194 -24.97 -10.34 -6.95
N TRP A 195 -24.45 -10.86 -5.85
CA TRP A 195 -25.23 -11.08 -4.65
C TRP A 195 -25.44 -9.74 -3.92
N ILE A 196 -26.70 -9.32 -3.79
CA ILE A 196 -27.05 -8.12 -3.01
C ILE A 196 -26.94 -8.41 -1.52
N ASP A 197 -27.33 -9.63 -1.13
CA ASP A 197 -27.22 -10.18 0.21
C ASP A 197 -27.02 -11.71 0.13
N SER A 198 -27.05 -12.42 1.26
CA SER A 198 -26.84 -13.88 1.30
C SER A 198 -27.98 -14.73 0.70
N SER A 199 -29.07 -14.10 0.27
CA SER A 199 -30.30 -14.74 -0.22
C SER A 199 -30.76 -14.20 -1.57
N THR A 200 -30.22 -13.08 -2.05
CA THR A 200 -30.67 -12.41 -3.26
C THR A 200 -29.53 -12.27 -4.26
N LEU A 201 -29.61 -13.04 -5.34
CA LEU A 201 -28.75 -12.88 -6.52
C LEU A 201 -29.50 -12.00 -7.52
N TRP A 202 -28.91 -10.86 -7.87
CA TRP A 202 -29.46 -9.96 -8.87
C TRP A 202 -28.57 -9.95 -10.09
N GLY A 203 -29.16 -9.91 -11.27
CA GLY A 203 -28.42 -9.75 -12.50
C GLY A 203 -29.12 -8.86 -13.50
N SER A 204 -28.33 -8.39 -14.45
CA SER A 204 -28.77 -7.53 -15.53
C SER A 204 -28.01 -7.86 -16.81
N THR A 205 -28.74 -7.78 -17.91
CA THR A 205 -28.19 -7.85 -19.26
C THR A 205 -28.70 -6.65 -20.02
N THR A 206 -27.82 -5.89 -20.65
CA THR A 206 -28.23 -4.81 -21.53
C THR A 206 -27.47 -4.95 -22.83
N ILE A 207 -28.22 -5.04 -23.93
CA ILE A 207 -27.69 -4.92 -25.28
C ILE A 207 -28.07 -3.52 -25.75
N ASP A 208 -27.07 -2.66 -25.88
CA ASP A 208 -27.25 -1.24 -26.16
C ASP A 208 -28.12 -1.01 -27.39
N GLY A 209 -29.16 -0.18 -27.22
CA GLY A 209 -30.12 0.15 -28.28
C GLY A 209 -31.09 -0.98 -28.65
N VAL A 210 -31.00 -2.17 -28.05
CA VAL A 210 -31.90 -3.30 -28.34
C VAL A 210 -32.82 -3.57 -27.16
N PHE A 211 -32.29 -4.07 -26.05
CA PHE A 211 -33.07 -4.34 -24.85
C PHE A 211 -32.22 -4.23 -23.57
N SER A 212 -32.90 -4.00 -22.46
CA SER A 212 -32.35 -4.16 -21.13
C SER A 212 -33.24 -5.08 -20.33
N GLN A 213 -32.66 -6.06 -19.66
CA GLN A 213 -33.36 -6.95 -18.76
C GLN A 213 -32.70 -6.99 -17.40
N THR A 214 -33.52 -7.23 -16.39
CA THR A 214 -33.09 -7.53 -15.03
C THR A 214 -33.71 -8.85 -14.60
N HIS A 215 -32.96 -9.62 -13.82
CA HIS A 215 -33.47 -10.81 -13.16
C HIS A 215 -33.02 -10.82 -11.71
N SER A 216 -33.86 -11.36 -10.83
CA SER A 216 -33.53 -11.55 -9.42
C SER A 216 -33.94 -12.93 -8.98
N TYR A 217 -33.03 -13.63 -8.30
CA TYR A 217 -33.27 -14.88 -7.61
C TYR A 217 -33.28 -14.62 -6.12
N VAL A 218 -34.42 -14.86 -5.48
CA VAL A 218 -34.60 -14.70 -4.03
C VAL A 218 -34.76 -16.08 -3.42
N PHE A 219 -33.72 -16.56 -2.76
CA PHE A 219 -33.67 -17.85 -2.08
C PHE A 219 -34.31 -17.71 -0.69
N LEU A 220 -35.42 -18.41 -0.45
CA LEU A 220 -36.07 -18.44 0.86
C LEU A 220 -35.42 -19.47 1.79
N ASN A 221 -34.92 -20.54 1.20
CA ASN A 221 -34.17 -21.62 1.81
C ASN A 221 -33.44 -22.40 0.71
N ASN A 222 -32.80 -23.51 1.06
CA ASN A 222 -32.06 -24.32 0.10
C ASN A 222 -32.96 -24.91 -0.99
N ASP A 223 -34.24 -25.15 -0.73
CA ASP A 223 -35.12 -25.92 -1.62
C ASP A 223 -36.10 -25.05 -2.42
N THR A 224 -36.21 -23.76 -2.10
CA THR A 224 -37.19 -22.86 -2.71
C THR A 224 -36.59 -21.49 -2.96
N ALA A 225 -36.73 -21.03 -4.21
CA ALA A 225 -36.40 -19.68 -4.62
C ALA A 225 -37.51 -19.08 -5.47
N PHE A 226 -37.56 -17.75 -5.54
CA PHE A 226 -38.42 -17.01 -6.45
C PHE A 226 -37.57 -16.26 -7.47
N VAL A 227 -38.01 -16.26 -8.72
CA VAL A 227 -37.38 -15.51 -9.79
C VAL A 227 -38.32 -14.44 -10.27
N SER A 228 -37.81 -13.23 -10.45
CA SER A 228 -38.48 -12.16 -11.15
C SER A 228 -37.60 -11.72 -12.31
N LEU A 229 -38.18 -11.59 -13.49
CA LEU A 229 -37.52 -11.03 -14.66
C LEU A 229 -38.37 -9.92 -15.28
N SER A 230 -37.70 -8.87 -15.72
CA SER A 230 -38.30 -7.74 -16.44
C SER A 230 -37.47 -7.40 -17.66
N VAL A 231 -38.12 -7.30 -18.82
CA VAL A 231 -37.49 -6.91 -20.10
C VAL A 231 -38.06 -5.59 -20.59
N ILE A 232 -37.15 -4.68 -20.93
CA ILE A 232 -37.43 -3.39 -21.55
C ILE A 232 -36.83 -3.42 -22.95
N ASP A 233 -37.65 -3.17 -23.96
CA ASP A 233 -37.19 -2.93 -25.32
C ASP A 233 -36.83 -1.46 -25.46
N LEU A 234 -35.57 -1.22 -25.82
CA LEU A 234 -34.99 0.11 -25.94
C LEU A 234 -35.30 0.75 -27.30
N ILE A 235 -35.61 -0.05 -28.33
CA ILE A 235 -36.02 0.41 -29.66
C ILE A 235 -37.39 1.05 -29.56
N THR A 236 -38.35 0.33 -28.98
CA THR A 236 -39.74 0.80 -28.85
C THR A 236 -39.99 1.61 -27.58
N SER A 237 -38.99 1.69 -26.68
CA SER A 237 -39.12 2.30 -25.35
C SER A 237 -40.33 1.75 -24.57
N SER A 238 -40.55 0.44 -24.69
CA SER A 238 -41.70 -0.25 -24.13
C SER A 238 -41.26 -1.41 -23.24
N ARG A 239 -42.15 -1.82 -22.33
CA ARG A 239 -41.95 -3.06 -21.57
C ARG A 239 -42.39 -4.21 -22.49
N GLN A 240 -41.59 -5.25 -22.59
CA GLN A 240 -41.90 -6.39 -23.46
C GLN A 240 -42.52 -7.53 -22.67
N ALA A 241 -41.73 -8.09 -21.76
CA ALA A 241 -42.09 -9.29 -21.03
C ALA A 241 -41.68 -9.15 -19.56
N ASN A 242 -42.53 -9.65 -18.69
CA ASN A 242 -42.20 -9.85 -17.29
C ASN A 242 -42.58 -11.27 -16.92
N TYR A 243 -41.80 -11.93 -16.07
CA TYR A 243 -42.26 -13.17 -15.47
C TYR A 243 -41.89 -13.25 -14.01
N VAL A 244 -42.72 -13.97 -13.28
CA VAL A 244 -42.47 -14.38 -11.90
C VAL A 244 -42.52 -15.89 -11.87
N ALA A 245 -41.51 -16.51 -11.27
CA ALA A 245 -41.41 -17.95 -11.19
C ALA A 245 -41.09 -18.42 -9.79
N LYS A 246 -41.60 -19.60 -9.44
CA LYS A 246 -41.15 -20.35 -8.28
C LYS A 246 -40.20 -21.44 -8.75
N MET A 247 -39.02 -21.49 -8.14
CA MET A 247 -38.06 -22.58 -8.28
C MET A 247 -38.19 -23.51 -7.07
N THR A 248 -38.23 -24.81 -7.34
CA THR A 248 -38.23 -25.87 -6.32
C THR A 248 -37.10 -26.82 -6.64
N ARG A 249 -36.20 -27.04 -5.68
CA ARG A 249 -35.08 -27.98 -5.83
C ARG A 249 -35.62 -29.40 -5.90
N MET A 250 -34.98 -30.23 -6.73
CA MET A 250 -35.32 -31.64 -6.91
C MET A 250 -34.07 -32.49 -6.76
N ASP A 251 -34.25 -33.76 -6.39
CA ASP A 251 -33.19 -34.75 -6.57
C ASP A 251 -33.11 -35.22 -8.02
N ASP A 252 -32.00 -35.85 -8.38
CA ASP A 252 -31.72 -36.29 -9.75
C ASP A 252 -32.80 -37.22 -10.32
N THR A 253 -33.31 -38.15 -9.50
CA THR A 253 -34.30 -39.13 -9.95
C THR A 253 -35.68 -38.52 -10.15
N GLU A 254 -36.11 -37.66 -9.22
CA GLU A 254 -37.36 -36.93 -9.29
C GLU A 254 -37.33 -35.92 -10.44
N TRP A 255 -36.19 -35.29 -10.67
CA TRP A 255 -36.01 -34.32 -11.75
C TRP A 255 -36.13 -34.97 -13.12
N ILE A 256 -35.41 -36.07 -13.36
CA ILE A 256 -35.50 -36.83 -14.63
C ILE A 256 -36.95 -37.29 -14.85
N ALA A 257 -37.57 -37.91 -13.84
CA ALA A 257 -38.95 -38.38 -13.94
C ALA A 257 -39.93 -37.23 -14.23
N ALA A 258 -39.74 -36.06 -13.64
CA ALA A 258 -40.59 -34.91 -13.89
C ALA A 258 -40.42 -34.31 -15.30
N VAL A 259 -39.21 -34.34 -15.85
CA VAL A 259 -38.95 -33.95 -17.25
C VAL A 259 -39.66 -34.92 -18.20
N GLU A 260 -39.46 -36.24 -18.01
CA GLU A 260 -40.13 -37.28 -18.81
C GLU A 260 -41.66 -37.22 -18.71
N GLN A 261 -42.18 -36.97 -17.51
CA GLN A 261 -43.62 -36.77 -17.33
C GLN A 261 -44.12 -35.54 -18.10
N THR A 262 -43.37 -34.42 -18.08
CA THR A 262 -43.77 -33.20 -18.78
C THR A 262 -43.80 -33.39 -20.30
N TYR A 263 -42.88 -34.18 -20.87
CA TYR A 263 -42.92 -34.58 -22.28
C TYR A 263 -44.25 -35.27 -22.64
N ASN A 264 -44.72 -36.19 -21.80
CA ASN A 264 -45.96 -36.91 -22.01
C ASN A 264 -47.19 -36.01 -21.79
N ASP A 265 -47.20 -35.24 -20.71
CA ASP A 265 -48.31 -34.36 -20.35
C ASP A 265 -48.57 -33.31 -21.43
N TYR A 266 -47.51 -32.80 -22.08
CA TYR A 266 -47.61 -31.78 -23.10
C TYR A 266 -47.66 -32.36 -24.52
N ASN A 267 -47.66 -33.69 -24.64
CA ASN A 267 -47.76 -34.41 -25.92
C ASN A 267 -46.72 -33.90 -26.94
N ILE A 268 -45.46 -33.79 -26.49
CA ILE A 268 -44.33 -33.37 -27.33
C ILE A 268 -43.99 -34.50 -28.32
N LEU A 269 -43.78 -34.17 -29.58
CA LEU A 269 -43.40 -35.13 -30.61
C LEU A 269 -42.01 -35.71 -30.34
N GLU A 270 -41.80 -36.98 -30.69
CA GLU A 270 -40.53 -37.67 -30.45
C GLU A 270 -39.34 -37.00 -31.15
N GLU A 271 -39.56 -36.44 -32.34
CA GLU A 271 -38.55 -35.70 -33.12
C GLU A 271 -38.16 -34.35 -32.51
N ASP A 272 -39.02 -33.78 -31.66
CA ASP A 272 -38.77 -32.51 -30.98
C ASP A 272 -38.19 -32.71 -29.57
N LYS A 273 -38.13 -33.95 -29.08
CA LYS A 273 -37.59 -34.23 -27.75
C LYS A 273 -36.10 -33.98 -27.68
N ILE A 274 -35.69 -33.29 -26.63
CA ILE A 274 -34.28 -33.10 -26.30
C ILE A 274 -33.88 -34.22 -25.34
N PRO A 275 -32.79 -34.96 -25.60
CA PRO A 275 -32.35 -36.08 -24.76
C PRO A 275 -32.19 -35.68 -23.28
N VAL A 276 -32.47 -36.62 -22.37
CA VAL A 276 -32.37 -36.48 -20.91
C VAL A 276 -31.46 -37.58 -20.36
N PRO A 277 -30.49 -37.29 -19.46
CA PRO A 277 -30.12 -35.98 -18.95
C PRO A 277 -29.39 -35.14 -20.01
N PHE A 278 -29.46 -33.82 -19.87
CA PHE A 278 -28.82 -32.86 -20.78
C PHE A 278 -27.28 -33.03 -20.83
N GLU A 279 -26.69 -33.64 -19.80
CA GLU A 279 -25.25 -33.71 -19.52
C GLU A 279 -24.44 -34.63 -20.44
N ASP A 280 -25.06 -35.51 -21.23
CA ASP A 280 -24.33 -36.35 -22.20
C ASP A 280 -23.72 -35.54 -23.37
N PHE A 281 -24.00 -34.22 -23.43
CA PHE A 281 -23.39 -33.26 -24.37
C PHE A 281 -22.19 -32.49 -23.79
N SER A 282 -21.59 -32.94 -22.68
CA SER A 282 -20.41 -32.31 -22.03
C SER A 282 -19.16 -32.15 -22.93
N MET A 283 -19.20 -32.67 -24.16
CA MET A 283 -18.14 -32.50 -25.18
C MET A 283 -18.66 -32.11 -26.56
N ASP A 284 -19.96 -31.82 -26.71
CA ASP A 284 -20.48 -31.33 -27.99
C ASP A 284 -20.07 -29.85 -28.16
N PRO A 285 -19.21 -29.52 -29.14
CA PRO A 285 -18.81 -28.14 -29.41
C PRO A 285 -19.99 -27.23 -29.78
N GLU A 286 -21.15 -27.81 -30.12
CA GLU A 286 -22.36 -27.05 -30.39
C GLU A 286 -23.02 -26.47 -29.13
N TRP A 287 -22.85 -27.09 -27.97
CA TRP A 287 -23.41 -26.56 -26.74
C TRP A 287 -22.34 -25.93 -25.87
N TYR A 288 -21.21 -26.61 -25.68
CA TYR A 288 -20.19 -26.24 -24.72
C TYR A 288 -19.13 -25.31 -25.34
N PRO A 289 -18.80 -24.15 -24.73
CA PRO A 289 -17.76 -23.28 -25.24
C PRO A 289 -16.39 -23.96 -25.20
N ALA A 290 -15.61 -23.82 -26.27
CA ALA A 290 -14.25 -24.33 -26.31
C ALA A 290 -13.35 -23.58 -25.31
N GLU A 291 -12.24 -24.20 -24.89
CA GLU A 291 -11.33 -23.57 -23.91
C GLU A 291 -10.84 -22.17 -24.32
N LYS A 292 -10.57 -21.97 -25.63
CA LYS A 292 -10.20 -20.66 -26.17
C LYS A 292 -11.30 -19.59 -26.02
N GLU A 293 -12.57 -20.00 -25.96
CA GLU A 293 -13.70 -19.09 -25.81
C GLU A 293 -13.89 -18.69 -24.34
N TRP A 294 -13.62 -19.60 -23.41
CA TRP A 294 -13.52 -19.30 -21.97
C TRP A 294 -12.37 -18.35 -21.65
N CYS A 295 -11.20 -18.55 -22.27
CA CYS A 295 -9.95 -17.89 -21.93
C CYS A 295 -9.64 -16.64 -22.77
N GLY A 296 -10.60 -15.73 -22.93
CA GLY A 296 -10.40 -14.44 -23.62
C GLY A 296 -10.87 -14.38 -25.07
N GLY A 297 -11.57 -15.41 -25.57
CA GLY A 297 -12.25 -15.37 -26.86
C GLY A 297 -13.58 -14.62 -26.80
N VAL A 298 -14.46 -15.04 -25.89
CA VAL A 298 -15.77 -14.40 -25.63
C VAL A 298 -15.96 -14.18 -24.12
N GLY A 299 -15.64 -15.21 -23.32
CA GLY A 299 -15.55 -15.09 -21.86
C GLY A 299 -14.17 -14.62 -21.39
N SER A 300 -14.09 -14.28 -20.11
CA SER A 300 -12.86 -13.85 -19.44
C SER A 300 -12.65 -14.66 -18.16
N ASP A 301 -12.39 -15.95 -18.30
CA ASP A 301 -12.19 -16.85 -17.16
C ASP A 301 -10.89 -16.51 -16.40
N PRO A 302 -10.96 -16.06 -15.13
CA PRO A 302 -9.77 -15.70 -14.35
C PRO A 302 -8.85 -16.88 -14.05
N ALA A 303 -9.27 -18.13 -14.29
CA ALA A 303 -8.40 -19.29 -14.18
C ALA A 303 -7.34 -19.38 -15.29
N CYS A 304 -7.58 -18.75 -16.44
CA CYS A 304 -6.68 -18.82 -17.60
C CYS A 304 -6.38 -17.47 -18.26
N VAL A 305 -7.13 -16.41 -17.94
CA VAL A 305 -6.86 -15.04 -18.38
C VAL A 305 -6.01 -14.31 -17.35
N GLU A 306 -5.01 -13.54 -17.81
CA GLU A 306 -4.24 -12.67 -16.93
C GLU A 306 -5.12 -11.56 -16.36
N SER A 307 -5.08 -11.37 -15.04
CA SER A 307 -5.85 -10.32 -14.38
C SER A 307 -5.47 -8.93 -14.93
N PRO A 308 -6.46 -8.07 -15.24
CA PRO A 308 -6.19 -6.67 -15.60
C PRO A 308 -5.64 -5.87 -14.40
N PHE A 309 -5.79 -6.38 -13.17
CA PHE A 309 -5.30 -5.76 -11.94
C PHE A 309 -3.87 -6.24 -11.65
N GLN A 310 -2.90 -5.67 -12.36
CA GLN A 310 -1.48 -5.92 -12.11
C GLN A 310 -0.98 -5.01 -10.98
N GLU A 311 -0.25 -5.58 -10.02
CA GLU A 311 0.34 -4.79 -8.92
C GLU A 311 1.34 -3.76 -9.49
N PRO A 312 1.20 -2.46 -9.17
CA PRO A 312 2.11 -1.45 -9.68
C PRO A 312 3.51 -1.61 -9.08
N ASP A 313 4.55 -1.49 -9.92
CA ASP A 313 5.96 -1.50 -9.49
C ASP A 313 6.18 -0.54 -8.31
N ALA A 314 6.48 -1.07 -7.12
CA ALA A 314 6.84 -0.28 -5.96
C ALA A 314 8.23 0.36 -6.14
N LYS A 315 8.32 1.44 -6.91
CA LYS A 315 9.57 2.21 -7.09
C LYS A 315 9.71 3.24 -5.98
N LEU A 316 10.52 2.90 -4.97
CA LEU A 316 11.05 3.90 -4.04
C LEU A 316 11.75 4.99 -4.85
N LYS A 317 11.25 6.23 -4.79
CA LYS A 317 12.01 7.38 -5.32
C LYS A 317 13.17 7.63 -4.35
N THR A 318 14.34 7.12 -4.68
CA THR A 318 15.56 7.22 -3.85
C THR A 318 16.03 8.67 -3.68
N GLY A 319 15.69 9.56 -4.62
CA GLY A 319 16.11 10.97 -4.64
C GLY A 319 15.73 11.76 -3.38
N PRO A 320 14.44 11.88 -3.03
CA PRO A 320 14.01 12.58 -1.81
C PRO A 320 14.63 12.02 -0.53
N LEU A 321 14.79 10.71 -0.44
CA LEU A 321 15.28 10.03 0.77
C LEU A 321 16.76 10.34 1.03
N VAL A 322 17.58 10.32 -0.02
CA VAL A 322 18.99 10.76 0.04
C VAL A 322 19.08 12.26 0.37
N GLY A 323 18.21 13.08 -0.21
CA GLY A 323 18.15 14.51 0.08
C GLY A 323 17.88 14.83 1.56
N PHE A 324 16.90 14.16 2.18
CA PHE A 324 16.60 14.36 3.60
C PHE A 324 17.71 13.88 4.53
N VAL A 325 18.36 12.76 4.21
CA VAL A 325 19.49 12.25 5.01
C VAL A 325 20.69 13.18 4.92
N ILE A 326 21.05 13.65 3.72
CA ILE A 326 22.15 14.61 3.53
C ILE A 326 21.84 15.93 4.21
N LEU A 327 20.61 16.45 4.08
CA LEU A 327 20.20 17.70 4.73
C LEU A 327 20.24 17.57 6.26
N GLY A 328 19.74 16.46 6.81
CA GLY A 328 19.78 16.18 8.26
C GLY A 328 21.21 16.09 8.79
N LEU A 329 22.10 15.39 8.06
CA LEU A 329 23.51 15.31 8.40
C LEU A 329 24.19 16.68 8.32
N ALA A 330 23.91 17.48 7.30
CA ALA A 330 24.47 18.83 7.17
C ALA A 330 23.99 19.76 8.30
N LEU A 331 22.69 19.72 8.64
CA LEU A 331 22.10 20.51 9.72
C LEU A 331 22.64 20.14 11.10
N PHE A 332 23.09 18.91 11.31
CA PHE A 332 23.64 18.49 12.60
C PHE A 332 25.18 18.64 12.65
N CYS A 333 25.89 18.16 11.62
CA CYS A 333 27.34 18.10 11.61
C CYS A 333 28.00 19.48 11.42
N VAL A 334 27.43 20.38 10.61
CA VAL A 334 28.04 21.71 10.37
C VAL A 334 28.00 22.59 11.63
N PRO A 335 26.86 22.71 12.35
CA PRO A 335 26.84 23.47 13.60
C PRO A 335 27.69 22.82 14.69
N MET A 336 27.67 21.48 14.81
CA MET A 336 28.54 20.73 15.72
C MET A 336 30.02 21.03 15.48
N TYR A 337 30.46 21.01 14.22
CA TYR A 337 31.82 21.33 13.85
C TYR A 337 32.18 22.80 14.14
N GLY A 338 31.25 23.73 13.88
CA GLY A 338 31.39 25.14 14.24
C GLY A 338 31.57 25.34 15.75
N LEU A 339 30.72 24.71 16.57
CA LEU A 339 30.82 24.75 18.04
C LEU A 339 32.12 24.13 18.55
N TYR A 340 32.53 23.00 17.97
CA TYR A 340 33.81 22.36 18.31
C TYR A 340 35.01 23.28 18.02
N ARG A 341 35.04 23.91 16.83
CA ARG A 341 36.10 24.87 16.46
C ARG A 341 36.08 26.11 17.34
N TYR A 342 34.89 26.59 17.72
CA TYR A 342 34.72 27.72 18.62
C TYR A 342 35.27 27.43 20.03
N GLN A 343 34.93 26.27 20.60
CA GLN A 343 35.44 25.84 21.92
C GLN A 343 36.96 25.66 21.92
N LEU A 344 37.53 25.04 20.88
CA LEU A 344 38.98 24.92 20.73
C LEU A 344 39.66 26.30 20.67
N GLY A 345 39.08 27.26 19.95
CA GLY A 345 39.59 28.62 19.88
C GLY A 345 39.60 29.32 21.24
N GLN A 346 38.55 29.15 22.04
CA GLN A 346 38.49 29.68 23.41
C GLN A 346 39.53 29.04 24.33
N GLN A 347 39.73 27.71 24.27
CA GLN A 347 40.74 27.03 25.07
C GLN A 347 42.14 27.57 24.78
N VAL A 348 42.52 27.67 23.50
CA VAL A 348 43.82 28.19 23.08
C VAL A 348 44.04 29.62 23.56
N ARG A 349 43.03 30.50 23.45
CA ARG A 349 43.11 31.88 23.97
C ARG A 349 43.34 31.91 25.47
N ARG A 350 42.55 31.16 26.24
CA ARG A 350 42.66 31.10 27.70
C ARG A 350 44.04 30.62 28.15
N ILE A 351 44.57 29.60 27.48
CA ILE A 351 45.90 29.03 27.75
C ILE A 351 47.01 30.05 27.45
N LYS A 352 46.93 30.77 26.32
CA LYS A 352 47.89 31.83 26.00
C LYS A 352 47.87 32.93 27.07
N THR A 353 46.68 33.39 27.48
CA THR A 353 46.55 34.38 28.55
C THR A 353 47.11 33.88 29.88
N CYS A 354 46.87 32.63 30.29
CA CYS A 354 47.50 32.02 31.47
C CYS A 354 49.03 32.07 31.40
N PHE A 355 49.61 31.63 30.28
CA PHE A 355 51.05 31.54 30.09
C PHE A 355 51.70 32.93 30.16
N ILE A 356 51.11 33.91 29.48
CA ILE A 356 51.58 35.30 29.53
C ILE A 356 51.42 35.88 30.94
N GLN A 357 50.35 35.59 31.67
CA GLN A 357 50.20 36.01 33.07
C GLN A 357 51.29 35.42 33.98
N GLY A 358 51.78 34.21 33.70
CA GLY A 358 52.92 33.60 34.41
C GLY A 358 54.20 34.38 34.19
N ILE A 359 54.51 34.64 32.92
CA ILE A 359 55.67 35.45 32.51
C ILE A 359 55.58 36.87 33.09
N ALA A 360 54.38 37.45 33.11
CA ALA A 360 54.11 38.79 33.62
C ALA A 360 54.48 39.03 35.08
N LYS A 361 54.57 37.96 35.87
CA LYS A 361 54.91 38.05 37.29
C LYS A 361 56.40 38.20 37.50
N ASN A 362 57.21 37.68 36.59
CA ASN A 362 58.65 37.66 36.73
C ASN A 362 59.32 38.78 35.91
N ILE A 363 58.74 39.18 34.77
CA ILE A 363 59.21 40.30 33.95
C ILE A 363 58.19 41.44 33.86
N ASN A 364 58.68 42.68 33.70
CA ASN A 364 57.81 43.82 33.40
C ASN A 364 57.35 43.75 31.94
N ILE A 365 56.06 43.46 31.73
CA ILE A 365 55.49 43.32 30.40
C ILE A 365 55.40 44.67 29.69
N ALA A 366 55.80 44.68 28.43
CA ALA A 366 55.62 45.79 27.51
C ALA A 366 54.34 45.57 26.67
N PRO A 367 53.76 46.61 26.05
CA PRO A 367 52.49 46.50 25.31
C PRO A 367 52.54 45.55 24.10
N THR A 368 53.72 45.13 23.63
CA THR A 368 53.84 44.12 22.58
C THR A 368 54.95 43.12 22.91
N PRO A 369 54.84 41.85 22.43
CA PRO A 369 55.89 40.83 22.64
C PRO A 369 57.27 41.30 22.18
N GLY A 370 57.34 42.04 21.07
CA GLY A 370 58.59 42.54 20.48
C GLY A 370 59.24 43.70 21.24
N ALA A 371 58.59 44.23 22.28
CA ALA A 371 59.16 45.27 23.14
C ALA A 371 59.91 44.70 24.36
N LEU A 372 59.92 43.37 24.54
CA LEU A 372 60.75 42.68 25.53
C LEU A 372 62.19 42.54 25.01
N THR A 373 63.17 42.91 25.83
CA THR A 373 64.59 42.76 25.48
C THR A 373 64.99 41.28 25.51
N HIS A 374 65.86 40.88 24.59
CA HIS A 374 66.39 39.51 24.50
C HIS A 374 66.92 38.99 25.85
N GLU A 375 67.62 39.83 26.61
CA GLU A 375 68.14 39.51 27.94
C GLU A 375 67.06 39.02 28.92
N LYS A 376 65.88 39.67 28.93
CA LYS A 376 64.77 39.31 29.84
C LYS A 376 64.04 38.04 29.42
N LEU A 377 63.94 37.80 28.12
CA LEU A 377 63.36 36.57 27.60
C LEU A 377 64.27 35.37 27.88
N LEU A 378 65.59 35.58 27.78
CA LEU A 378 66.58 34.57 28.12
C LEU A 378 66.60 34.27 29.63
N GLU A 379 66.48 35.28 30.48
CA GLU A 379 66.34 35.11 31.93
C GLU A 379 65.10 34.29 32.31
N GLU A 380 63.94 34.54 31.69
CA GLU A 380 62.75 33.71 31.94
C GLU A 380 62.90 32.30 31.39
N PHE A 381 63.51 32.13 30.22
CA PHE A 381 63.76 30.81 29.66
C PHE A 381 64.66 29.98 30.59
N GLN A 382 65.74 30.58 31.11
CA GLN A 382 66.63 29.97 32.10
C GLN A 382 65.95 29.75 33.47
N HIS A 383 64.91 30.52 33.79
CA HIS A 383 64.12 30.26 34.99
C HIS A 383 63.15 29.09 34.81
N MET A 384 62.73 28.79 33.57
CA MET A 384 61.90 27.63 33.25
C MET A 384 62.73 26.35 33.12
N ASP A 385 63.91 26.44 32.49
CA ASP A 385 64.94 25.39 32.34
C ASP A 385 65.73 25.25 33.66
N ARG A 386 65.33 24.30 34.52
CA ARG A 386 65.86 24.22 35.89
C ARG A 386 67.18 23.50 35.96
N ASP A 387 67.39 22.53 35.08
CA ASP A 387 68.61 21.76 35.02
C ASP A 387 69.70 22.42 34.17
N ASN A 388 69.38 23.56 33.51
CA ASN A 388 70.23 24.28 32.56
C ASN A 388 70.64 23.40 31.36
N GLY A 389 69.73 22.54 30.91
CA GLY A 389 69.91 21.64 29.77
C GLY A 389 69.93 22.37 28.43
N GLY A 390 69.47 23.62 28.37
CA GLY A 390 69.40 24.44 27.16
C GLY A 390 68.10 24.27 26.36
N THR A 391 67.20 23.37 26.80
CA THR A 391 65.84 23.20 26.30
C THR A 391 64.91 22.94 27.50
N ILE A 392 63.63 23.31 27.39
CA ILE A 392 62.66 23.10 28.48
C ILE A 392 61.95 21.76 28.26
N GLU A 393 62.11 20.82 29.19
CA GLU A 393 61.40 19.56 29.13
C GLU A 393 59.93 19.69 29.57
N LYS A 394 59.09 18.73 29.14
CA LYS A 394 57.66 18.70 29.48
C LYS A 394 57.38 18.70 30.97
N ALA A 395 58.21 18.03 31.76
CA ALA A 395 58.09 18.01 33.21
C ALA A 395 58.44 19.37 33.83
N GLU A 396 59.48 20.02 33.33
CA GLU A 396 59.95 21.33 33.81
C GLU A 396 58.93 22.43 33.53
N LEU A 397 58.36 22.47 32.32
CA LEU A 397 57.32 23.44 32.00
C LEU A 397 56.06 23.22 32.86
N LYS A 398 55.66 21.96 33.07
CA LYS A 398 54.51 21.64 33.92
C LYS A 398 54.74 22.11 35.35
N GLN A 399 55.93 21.81 35.87
CA GLN A 399 56.34 22.21 37.20
C GLN A 399 56.42 23.75 37.33
N TRP A 400 56.96 24.45 36.34
CA TRP A 400 56.99 25.92 36.32
C TRP A 400 55.58 26.53 36.29
N MET A 401 54.67 25.97 35.49
CA MET A 401 53.26 26.40 35.44
C MET A 401 52.54 26.18 36.78
N ASP A 402 52.77 25.02 37.42
CA ASP A 402 52.19 24.65 38.71
C ASP A 402 52.77 25.48 39.86
N GLU A 403 54.06 25.81 39.81
CA GLU A 403 54.76 26.59 40.84
C GLU A 403 54.61 28.11 40.66
N GLY A 404 54.45 28.60 39.43
CA GLY A 404 54.40 30.02 39.04
C GLY A 404 53.16 30.79 39.50
N LYS A 405 52.35 30.22 40.39
CA LYS A 405 51.11 30.81 40.93
C LYS A 405 50.09 31.21 39.84
N VAL A 406 50.21 30.68 38.61
CA VAL A 406 49.29 30.94 37.48
C VAL A 406 47.93 30.27 37.72
N GLY A 407 47.90 29.28 38.61
CA GLY A 407 46.73 28.45 38.86
C GLY A 407 46.93 27.05 38.30
N LYS A 408 46.25 26.06 38.86
CA LYS A 408 46.30 24.70 38.31
C LYS A 408 45.70 24.70 36.91
N ILE A 409 46.50 24.38 35.91
CA ILE A 409 46.06 24.11 34.54
C ILE A 409 45.58 22.65 34.46
N SER A 410 44.53 22.38 33.67
CA SER A 410 44.10 20.99 33.47
C SER A 410 45.12 20.24 32.61
N ASP A 411 45.24 18.92 32.77
CA ASP A 411 46.15 18.11 31.94
C ASP A 411 45.83 18.25 30.43
N SER A 412 44.55 18.43 30.06
CA SER A 412 44.15 18.70 28.68
C SER A 412 44.67 20.04 28.18
N ASP A 413 44.53 21.10 28.99
CA ASP A 413 44.99 22.44 28.61
C ASP A 413 46.52 22.52 28.56
N PHE A 414 47.21 21.83 29.47
CA PHE A 414 48.66 21.72 29.44
C PHE A 414 49.15 20.99 28.20
N ASN A 415 48.49 19.92 27.78
CA ASN A 415 48.85 19.22 26.55
C ASN A 415 48.61 20.09 25.30
N VAL A 416 47.56 20.91 25.29
CA VAL A 416 47.33 21.89 24.21
C VAL A 416 48.42 22.98 24.20
N LEU A 417 48.82 23.48 25.38
CA LEU A 417 49.94 24.42 25.53
C LEU A 417 51.26 23.81 25.01
N TRP A 418 51.53 22.57 25.44
CA TRP A 418 52.72 21.83 25.04
C TRP A 418 52.80 21.69 23.51
N SER A 419 51.72 21.20 22.88
CA SER A 419 51.67 21.05 21.42
C SER A 419 51.70 22.37 20.66
N ALA A 420 51.46 23.51 21.31
CA ALA A 420 51.59 24.82 20.70
C ALA A 420 53.00 25.42 20.85
N LEU A 421 53.76 24.98 21.85
CA LEU A 421 55.14 25.40 22.12
C LEU A 421 56.17 24.52 21.39
N ASP A 422 55.98 23.20 21.41
CA ASP A 422 56.81 22.18 20.74
C ASP A 422 56.36 22.08 19.27
N ILE A 423 56.85 22.99 18.43
CA ILE A 423 56.40 23.17 17.05
C ILE A 423 56.95 22.05 16.15
N ASP A 424 58.20 21.63 16.42
CA ASP A 424 58.86 20.59 15.65
C ASP A 424 58.60 19.17 16.18
N GLY A 425 58.01 19.03 17.37
CA GLY A 425 57.67 17.75 17.99
C GLY A 425 58.89 17.02 18.56
N SER A 426 59.97 17.74 18.86
CA SER A 426 61.21 17.19 19.42
C SER A 426 61.03 16.67 20.84
N GLY A 427 59.96 17.07 21.54
CA GLY A 427 59.70 16.66 22.93
C GLY A 427 60.42 17.52 23.98
N SER A 428 61.06 18.61 23.56
CA SER A 428 61.64 19.66 24.39
C SER A 428 61.45 21.01 23.71
N ILE A 429 61.31 22.10 24.44
CA ILE A 429 61.10 23.43 23.85
C ILE A 429 62.43 24.17 23.79
N ASP A 430 62.88 24.53 22.59
CA ASP A 430 64.08 25.38 22.44
C ASP A 430 63.77 26.87 22.58
N PHE A 431 64.81 27.70 22.69
CA PHE A 431 64.66 29.15 22.87
C PHE A 431 63.97 29.83 21.69
N VAL A 432 64.15 29.33 20.47
CA VAL A 432 63.55 29.87 19.24
C VAL A 432 62.06 29.55 19.22
N GLU A 433 61.67 28.33 19.56
CA GLU A 433 60.28 27.90 19.70
C GLU A 433 59.54 28.69 20.77
N PHE A 434 60.16 28.88 21.93
CA PHE A 434 59.63 29.72 23.01
C PHE A 434 59.40 31.16 22.55
N CYS A 435 60.39 31.80 21.91
CA CYS A 435 60.26 33.16 21.38
C CYS A 435 59.20 33.25 20.26
N THR A 436 59.11 32.23 19.42
CA THR A 436 58.13 32.13 18.33
C THR A 436 56.72 32.08 18.89
N PHE A 437 56.48 31.25 19.90
CA PHE A 437 55.19 31.15 20.57
C PHE A 437 54.78 32.47 21.24
N LEU A 438 55.71 33.13 21.95
CA LEU A 438 55.46 34.42 22.59
C LEU A 438 55.10 35.53 21.59
N SER A 439 55.79 35.55 20.45
CA SER A 439 55.48 36.47 19.35
C SER A 439 54.05 36.25 18.82
N GLY A 440 53.57 35.00 18.82
CA GLY A 440 52.20 34.61 18.48
C GLY A 440 51.14 34.83 19.58
N CYS A 441 51.50 35.47 20.70
CA CYS A 441 50.62 35.75 21.84
C CYS A 441 50.23 37.24 21.98
N GLY A 442 50.35 38.05 20.93
CA GLY A 442 50.10 39.50 20.97
C GLY A 442 48.80 39.91 21.67
N GLU A 443 47.66 39.30 21.32
CA GLU A 443 46.35 39.59 21.97
C GLU A 443 46.38 39.33 23.49
N ALA A 444 47.06 38.27 23.93
CA ALA A 444 47.20 37.94 25.36
C ALA A 444 48.14 38.91 26.08
N PHE A 445 49.19 39.40 25.42
CA PHE A 445 50.06 40.45 25.94
C PHE A 445 49.30 41.77 26.15
N ASP A 446 48.49 42.18 25.16
CA ASP A 446 47.65 43.37 25.25
C ASP A 446 46.65 43.27 26.42
N GLU A 447 45.99 42.11 26.56
CA GLU A 447 45.02 41.86 27.62
C GLU A 447 45.66 41.97 29.01
N VAL A 448 46.80 41.31 29.23
CA VAL A 448 47.50 41.32 30.52
C VAL A 448 48.10 42.70 30.83
N TYR A 449 48.68 43.38 29.85
CA TYR A 449 49.25 44.72 30.01
C TYR A 449 48.18 45.76 30.39
N ASN A 450 47.05 45.77 29.67
CA ASN A 450 45.92 46.66 29.96
C ASN A 450 45.32 46.38 31.35
N HIS A 451 45.22 45.11 31.72
CA HIS A 451 44.77 44.72 33.05
C HIS A 451 45.71 45.24 34.15
N GLN A 452 47.04 45.12 33.99
CA GLN A 452 48.00 45.65 34.95
C GLN A 452 47.94 47.18 35.10
N GLN A 453 47.64 47.92 34.03
CA GLN A 453 47.51 49.38 34.07
C GLN A 453 46.29 49.86 34.87
N THR A 454 45.18 49.13 34.78
CA THR A 454 43.92 49.45 35.46
C THR A 454 43.88 49.08 36.96
N MET A 455 44.91 48.38 37.47
CA MET A 455 44.98 48.00 38.88
C MET A 455 45.17 49.21 39.81
N SER A 456 44.40 49.25 40.90
CA SER A 456 44.54 50.21 41.99
C SER A 456 45.86 50.05 42.73
N LYS A 457 46.27 51.07 43.50
CA LYS A 457 47.51 51.04 44.29
C LYS A 457 47.54 49.88 45.30
N GLU A 458 46.39 49.53 45.89
CA GLU A 458 46.25 48.37 46.79
C GLU A 458 46.36 47.05 46.03
N GLN A 459 45.77 46.94 44.82
CA GLN A 459 45.87 45.76 43.98
C GLN A 459 47.31 45.52 43.51
N LYS A 460 48.03 46.58 43.10
CA LYS A 460 49.46 46.52 42.75
C LYS A 460 50.33 46.11 43.94
N LEU A 461 50.03 46.61 45.14
CA LEU A 461 50.73 46.22 46.38
C LEU A 461 50.45 44.76 46.78
N LYS A 462 49.21 44.28 46.54
CA LYS A 462 48.81 42.89 46.76
C LYS A 462 49.50 41.95 45.76
N PHE A 463 49.59 42.32 44.49
CA PHE A 463 50.35 41.58 43.47
C PHE A 463 51.86 41.56 43.77
N ALA A 464 52.44 42.68 44.20
CA ALA A 464 53.85 42.77 44.57
C ALA A 464 54.18 41.98 45.85
N SER A 465 53.30 41.98 46.86
CA SER A 465 53.48 41.19 48.08
C SER A 465 53.28 39.69 47.86
N GLN A 466 52.40 39.30 46.91
CA GLN A 466 52.28 37.92 46.45
C GLN A 466 53.56 37.39 45.78
N ARG A 467 54.41 38.27 45.22
CA ARG A 467 55.72 37.92 44.63
C ARG A 467 56.69 37.31 45.65
N PHE A 468 56.56 37.63 46.94
CA PHE A 468 57.47 37.19 48.01
C PHE A 468 56.89 36.13 48.97
N SER A 469 55.62 35.74 48.83
CA SER A 469 54.98 34.75 49.72
C SER A 469 55.14 33.31 49.22
N THR A 470 55.59 32.38 50.08
CA THR A 470 55.72 30.93 49.81
C THR A 470 54.46 30.11 50.12
N ARG A 471 53.33 30.76 50.45
CA ARG A 471 52.09 30.07 50.83
C ARG A 471 51.27 29.70 49.60
N SER A 472 50.92 28.42 49.44
CA SER A 472 50.04 27.93 48.37
C SER A 472 48.64 28.54 48.50
N LEU A 473 48.17 29.23 47.45
CA LEU A 473 46.81 29.78 47.39
C LEU A 473 45.79 28.67 47.08
N PRO A 474 44.58 28.71 47.67
CA PRO A 474 43.51 27.81 47.27
C PRO A 474 42.99 28.21 45.87
N ASN A 475 43.03 27.25 44.94
CA ASN A 475 42.33 27.19 43.65
C ASN A 475 41.95 28.53 42.98
N ASN A 476 42.94 29.38 42.68
CA ASN A 476 42.76 30.35 41.60
C ASN A 476 43.07 29.61 40.30
N VAL A 477 42.03 29.17 39.59
CA VAL A 477 42.12 28.88 38.15
C VAL A 477 42.51 30.19 37.47
N CYS A 478 43.31 30.16 36.39
CA CYS A 478 43.64 31.37 35.64
C CYS A 478 42.39 32.22 35.45
N ILE A 479 42.39 33.42 36.01
CA ILE A 479 41.27 34.34 35.90
C ILE A 479 41.26 34.82 34.45
N SER A 480 40.47 34.18 33.59
CA SER A 480 39.74 34.91 32.58
C SER A 480 38.68 35.70 33.35
N ASN A 481 38.64 37.01 33.15
CA ASN A 481 37.45 37.78 33.52
C ASN A 481 36.35 37.26 32.59
N ASP A 482 35.65 36.22 33.00
CA ASP A 482 34.37 35.88 32.41
C ASP A 482 33.46 37.06 32.77
N ILE A 483 33.31 37.97 31.80
CA ILE A 483 32.21 38.92 31.78
C ILE A 483 30.96 38.06 31.94
N GLU A 484 30.28 38.18 33.09
CA GLU A 484 28.91 37.72 33.27
C GLU A 484 28.02 38.52 32.30
N ASP A 485 28.01 38.11 31.02
CA ASP A 485 26.95 38.49 30.11
C ASP A 485 25.78 37.52 30.36
N ASN A 486 24.80 38.03 31.10
CA ASN A 486 23.47 37.48 31.23
C ASN A 486 22.86 37.19 29.84
N ALA A 487 22.48 35.93 29.61
CA ALA A 487 21.35 35.54 28.75
C ALA A 487 20.86 34.13 29.13
#